data_AF-A0A915EEB2-F1
#
_entry.id   AF-A0A915EEB2-F1
#
_cell.length_a   1.000
_cell.length_b   1.000
_cell.length_c   1.000
_cell.angle_alpha   90.00
_cell.angle_beta   90.00
_cell.angle_gamma   90.00
#
_symmetry.space_group_name_H-M   'P 1'
#
loop_
_entity.id
_entity.type
_entity.pdbx_description
1 polymer ?
#
loop_
_entity_poly.entity_id
_entity_poly.type
_entity_poly.pdbx_seq_one_letter_code
_entity_poly.pdbx_strand_id
1 'polypeptide(L)'
;MKRVYSCANGKSSISGKGVPTPSGKLKITSVSSKFRSQLRLLIQKLTQTGTHFVRCIKPNSEMKSGYFQGAQILDELKCAGMTSVLKLMQKGFPSR
;
A
#
# COMPACT_ATOMS: atom_id res chain seq x y z
N MET A 1 15.47 -12.99 16.42
CA MET A 1 14.49 -12.62 17.46
C MET A 1 13.09 -12.86 16.93
N LYS A 2 12.34 -13.78 17.54
CA LYS A 2 10.95 -14.09 17.22
C LYS A 2 10.05 -12.93 17.70
N ARG A 3 9.16 -12.44 16.84
CA ARG A 3 7.81 -12.03 17.27
C ARG A 3 6.79 -12.65 16.33
N VAL A 4 6.08 -13.61 16.89
CA VAL A 4 4.81 -14.14 16.42
C VAL A 4 3.79 -13.00 16.53
N TYR A 5 3.08 -12.70 15.44
CA TYR A 5 1.77 -12.06 15.55
C TYR A 5 0.74 -12.99 14.92
N SER A 6 0.10 -13.76 15.79
CA SER A 6 -1.23 -14.32 15.54
C SER A 6 -2.21 -13.16 15.55
N CYS A 7 -2.92 -12.91 14.44
CA CYS A 7 -4.08 -12.04 14.43
C CYS A 7 -5.30 -12.93 14.21
N ALA A 8 -6.07 -13.10 15.29
CA ALA A 8 -7.33 -13.82 15.28
C ALA A 8 -8.30 -13.20 14.26
N ASN A 9 -9.07 -14.10 13.64
CA ASN A 9 -10.04 -13.83 12.60
C ASN A 9 -11.19 -12.93 13.11
N GLY A 10 -11.18 -11.64 12.75
CA GLY A 10 -12.33 -10.76 12.87
C GLY A 10 -13.11 -10.73 11.56
N LYS A 11 -14.15 -11.58 11.43
CA LYS A 11 -15.13 -11.50 10.34
C LYS A 11 -15.93 -10.20 10.49
N SER A 12 -15.52 -9.14 9.81
CA SER A 12 -16.33 -7.91 9.70
C SER A 12 -17.42 -8.13 8.65
N SER A 13 -18.57 -8.64 9.09
CA SER A 13 -19.81 -8.72 8.33
C SER A 13 -20.40 -7.31 8.18
N ILE A 14 -20.24 -6.67 7.03
CA ILE A 14 -21.00 -5.46 6.69
C ILE A 14 -22.38 -5.91 6.19
N SER A 15 -23.39 -5.79 7.06
CA SER A 15 -24.80 -5.98 6.70
C SER A 15 -25.29 -4.74 5.94
N GLY A 16 -25.33 -4.80 4.62
CA GLY A 16 -26.12 -3.86 3.80
C GLY A 16 -27.59 -4.28 3.84
N LYS A 17 -28.46 -3.38 4.33
CA LYS A 17 -29.92 -3.59 4.44
C LYS A 17 -30.53 -4.02 3.11
N GLY A 18 -31.40 -5.03 3.18
CA GLY A 18 -32.15 -5.57 2.05
C GLY A 18 -33.28 -4.66 1.59
N VAL A 19 -33.36 -4.46 0.28
CA VAL A 19 -34.60 -4.15 -0.45
C VAL A 19 -34.84 -5.37 -1.35
N PRO A 20 -36.01 -6.04 -1.28
CA PRO A 20 -36.30 -7.18 -2.14
C PRO A 20 -36.79 -6.66 -3.50
N THR A 21 -36.03 -6.92 -4.57
CA THR A 21 -36.51 -6.80 -5.95
C THR A 21 -36.45 -8.17 -6.64
N PRO A 22 -37.41 -8.46 -7.53
CA PRO A 22 -37.75 -9.82 -7.93
C PRO A 22 -36.73 -10.38 -8.94
N SER A 23 -36.58 -11.71 -8.90
CA SER A 23 -36.20 -12.58 -10.01
C SER A 23 -34.80 -12.40 -10.63
N GLY A 24 -33.89 -13.30 -10.26
CA GLY A 24 -33.05 -13.98 -11.26
C GLY A 24 -31.84 -13.24 -11.83
N LYS A 25 -31.15 -12.37 -11.07
CA LYS A 25 -29.80 -11.93 -11.45
C LYS A 25 -28.80 -12.52 -10.47
N LEU A 26 -28.10 -13.58 -10.89
CA LEU A 26 -26.90 -14.04 -10.21
C LEU A 26 -25.99 -12.83 -10.06
N LYS A 27 -25.78 -12.35 -8.82
CA LYS A 27 -24.83 -11.28 -8.54
C LYS A 27 -23.45 -11.85 -8.81
N ILE A 28 -23.01 -11.80 -10.07
CA ILE A 28 -21.66 -12.15 -10.48
C ILE A 28 -20.75 -11.06 -9.89
N THR A 29 -20.33 -11.25 -8.65
CA THR A 29 -19.30 -10.41 -8.04
C THR A 29 -18.02 -10.60 -8.82
N SER A 30 -17.66 -9.58 -9.60
CA SER A 30 -16.42 -9.58 -10.38
C SER A 30 -15.20 -9.70 -9.45
N VAL A 31 -14.11 -10.25 -9.96
CA VAL A 31 -12.82 -10.26 -9.25
C VAL A 31 -12.40 -8.85 -8.86
N SER A 32 -12.68 -7.85 -9.72
CA SER A 32 -12.41 -6.44 -9.43
C SER A 32 -13.20 -5.90 -8.22
N SER A 33 -14.47 -6.30 -8.05
CA SER A 33 -15.29 -5.90 -6.89
C SER A 33 -14.76 -6.47 -5.57
N LYS A 34 -14.26 -7.72 -5.60
CA LYS A 34 -13.64 -8.39 -4.46
C LYS A 34 -12.30 -7.75 -4.10
N PHE A 35 -11.44 -7.51 -5.09
CA PHE A 35 -10.15 -6.84 -4.90
C PHE A 35 -10.30 -5.44 -4.30
N ARG A 36 -11.25 -4.62 -4.80
CA ARG A 36 -11.53 -3.30 -4.23
C ARG A 36 -11.95 -3.35 -2.76
N SER A 37 -12.77 -4.33 -2.40
CA SER A 37 -13.23 -4.51 -1.02
C SER A 37 -12.07 -4.91 -0.10
N GLN A 38 -11.22 -5.84 -0.53
CA GLN A 38 -10.03 -6.25 0.22
C GLN A 38 -9.01 -5.12 0.35
N LEU A 39 -8.75 -4.35 -0.72
CA LEU A 39 -7.85 -3.20 -0.70
C LEU A 39 -8.33 -2.14 0.30
N ARG A 40 -9.63 -1.83 0.33
CA ARG A 40 -10.19 -0.88 1.30
C ARG A 40 -9.95 -1.32 2.74
N LEU A 41 -10.19 -2.60 3.04
CA LEU A 41 -9.95 -3.16 4.37
C LEU A 41 -8.46 -3.12 4.74
N LEU A 42 -7.56 -3.37 3.79
CA LEU A 42 -6.12 -3.29 4.01
C LEU A 42 -5.67 -1.87 4.34
N ILE A 43 -6.11 -0.88 3.56
CA ILE A 43 -5.78 0.54 3.80
C ILE A 43 -6.27 0.97 5.19
N GLN A 44 -7.50 0.60 5.58
CA GLN A 44 -8.03 0.91 6.92
C GLN A 44 -7.14 0.34 8.04
N LYS A 45 -6.66 -0.89 7.90
CA LYS A 45 -5.76 -1.51 8.88
C LYS A 45 -4.40 -0.81 8.94
N LEU A 46 -3.82 -0.47 7.78
CA LEU A 46 -2.54 0.22 7.70
C LEU A 46 -2.61 1.61 8.36
N THR A 47 -3.70 2.35 8.17
CA THR A 47 -3.90 3.67 8.80
C THR A 47 -4.03 3.59 10.32
N GLN A 48 -4.46 2.45 10.87
CA GLN A 48 -4.56 2.25 12.33
C GLN A 48 -3.20 1.88 12.98
N THR A 49 -2.20 1.52 12.17
CA THR A 49 -0.86 1.14 12.66
C THR A 49 0.15 2.28 12.47
N GLY A 50 1.18 2.34 13.32
CA GLY A 50 2.35 3.18 13.04
C GLY A 50 3.12 2.62 11.84
N THR A 51 3.20 3.37 10.75
CA THR A 51 3.81 2.90 9.49
C THR A 51 5.25 3.37 9.36
N HIS A 52 6.16 2.43 9.13
CA HIS A 52 7.52 2.72 8.68
C HIS A 52 7.55 2.58 7.16
N PHE A 53 7.98 3.62 6.45
CA PHE A 53 8.04 3.63 5.00
C PHE A 53 9.46 3.34 4.51
N VAL A 54 9.64 2.29 3.72
CA VAL A 54 10.91 1.94 3.06
C VAL A 54 10.67 1.91 1.55
N ARG A 55 11.46 2.69 0.81
CA ARG A 55 11.43 2.71 -0.66
C ARG A 55 12.65 1.99 -1.22
N CYS A 56 12.42 0.94 -2.00
CA CYS A 56 13.46 0.28 -2.78
C CYS A 56 13.82 1.14 -4.00
N ILE A 57 15.11 1.19 -4.34
CA ILE A 57 15.66 1.92 -5.49
C ILE A 57 16.46 0.95 -6.35
N LYS A 58 16.31 1.02 -7.67
CA LYS A 58 17.11 0.21 -8.59
C LYS A 58 18.45 0.91 -8.85
N PRO A 59 19.60 0.32 -8.47
CA PRO A 59 20.89 1.01 -8.57
C PRO A 59 21.36 1.19 -10.02
N ASN A 60 21.00 0.27 -10.91
CA ASN A 60 21.33 0.33 -12.33
C ASN A 60 20.35 -0.51 -13.15
N SER A 61 20.20 -0.18 -14.43
CA SER A 61 19.29 -0.91 -15.31
C SER A 61 19.79 -2.30 -15.71
N GLU A 62 21.11 -2.47 -15.78
CA GLU A 62 21.82 -3.69 -16.23
C GLU A 62 21.82 -4.84 -15.20
N MET A 63 21.29 -4.62 -14.00
CA MET A 63 21.27 -5.58 -12.89
C MET A 63 22.66 -6.10 -12.48
N LYS A 64 23.70 -5.26 -12.60
CA LYS A 64 25.07 -5.58 -12.19
C LYS A 64 25.35 -5.12 -10.76
N SER A 65 26.07 -5.93 -9.99
CA SER A 65 26.51 -5.53 -8.64
C SER A 65 27.57 -4.43 -8.71
N GLY A 66 27.60 -3.54 -7.72
CA GLY A 66 28.61 -2.47 -7.61
C GLY A 66 28.49 -1.33 -8.62
N TYR A 67 27.52 -1.40 -9.55
CA TYR A 67 27.30 -0.35 -10.55
C TYR A 67 26.13 0.56 -10.16
N PHE A 68 26.35 1.87 -10.19
CA PHE A 68 25.39 2.87 -9.73
C PHE A 68 25.18 3.95 -10.78
N GLN A 69 23.94 4.11 -11.25
CA GLN A 69 23.58 5.09 -12.27
C GLN A 69 22.75 6.23 -11.67
N GLY A 70 23.45 7.25 -11.19
CA GLY A 70 22.85 8.35 -10.42
C GLY A 70 21.73 9.11 -11.14
N ALA A 71 21.86 9.35 -12.45
CA ALA A 71 20.83 10.06 -13.22
C ALA A 71 19.49 9.31 -13.24
N GLN A 72 19.50 8.00 -13.47
CA GLN A 72 18.28 7.18 -13.48
C GLN A 72 17.62 7.12 -12.11
N ILE A 73 18.43 7.03 -11.06
CA ILE A 73 17.93 7.02 -9.68
C ILE A 73 17.31 8.36 -9.30
N LEU A 74 17.94 9.47 -9.71
CA LEU A 74 17.39 10.80 -9.47
C LEU A 74 16.00 10.94 -10.11
N ASP A 75 15.83 10.44 -11.33
CA ASP A 75 14.55 10.48 -12.01
C ASP A 75 13.52 9.54 -11.36
N GLU A 76 13.93 8.34 -10.90
CA GLU A 76 13.07 7.46 -10.08
C GLU A 76 12.58 8.19 -8.82
N LEU A 77 13.48 8.86 -8.10
CA LEU A 77 13.15 9.60 -6.87
C LEU A 77 12.21 10.78 -7.13
N LYS A 78 12.34 11.47 -8.26
CA LYS A 78 11.42 12.55 -8.65
C LYS A 78 10.04 11.98 -9.00
N CYS A 79 9.98 10.94 -9.84
CA CYS A 79 8.72 10.31 -10.26
C CYS A 79 7.97 9.66 -9.07
N ALA A 80 8.71 9.10 -8.11
CA ALA A 80 8.15 8.56 -6.88
C ALA A 80 7.76 9.66 -5.85
N GLY A 81 8.02 10.93 -6.14
CA GLY A 81 7.71 12.05 -5.24
C GLY A 81 8.61 12.15 -4.00
N MET A 82 9.69 11.37 -3.94
CA MET A 82 10.59 11.31 -2.77
C MET A 82 11.29 12.64 -2.52
N THR A 83 11.61 13.40 -3.57
CA THR A 83 12.22 14.74 -3.46
C THR A 83 11.30 15.72 -2.73
N SER A 84 9.99 15.66 -2.96
CA SER A 84 8.99 16.48 -2.28
C SER A 84 8.82 16.06 -0.82
N VAL A 85 8.82 14.75 -0.56
CA VAL A 85 8.75 14.20 0.80
C VAL A 85 9.96 14.63 1.63
N LEU A 86 11.18 14.53 1.08
CA LEU A 86 12.39 14.97 1.76
C LEU A 86 12.34 16.47 2.13
N LYS A 87 11.87 17.32 1.20
CA LYS A 87 11.67 18.76 1.47
C LYS A 87 10.65 19.02 2.58
N LEU A 88 9.58 18.24 2.64
CA LEU A 88 8.59 18.32 3.72
C LEU A 88 9.21 17.93 5.07
N MET A 89 9.95 16.81 5.10
CA MET A 89 10.60 16.31 6.32
C MET A 89 11.65 17.28 6.88
N GLN A 90 12.41 17.95 6.01
CA GLN A 90 13.41 18.95 6.43
C GLN A 90 12.77 20.13 7.18
N LYS A 91 11.53 20.52 6.84
CA LYS A 91 10.81 21.63 7.49
C LYS A 91 10.28 21.28 8.89
N GLY A 92 10.21 19.99 9.24
CA GLY A 92 9.53 19.51 10.45
C GLY A 92 10.44 18.94 11.55
N PHE A 93 11.76 19.10 11.46
CA PHE A 93 12.81 18.35 12.17
C PHE A 93 13.04 16.92 11.63
N PRO A 94 14.19 16.64 10.99
CA PRO A 94 14.46 15.34 10.40
C PRO A 94 15.21 14.46 11.40
N SER A 95 14.59 14.08 12.52
CA SER A 95 15.16 13.05 13.40
C SER A 95 14.13 12.47 14.35
N ARG A 96 13.57 11.32 13.99
CA ARG A 96 12.98 10.36 14.93
C ARG A 96 13.17 8.95 14.41
#